data_AF-A0A7Z9PV44-F1
#
_entry.id   AF-A0A7Z9PV44-F1
#
_cell.length_a   1.000
_cell.length_b   1.000
_cell.length_c   1.000
_cell.angle_alpha   90.00
_cell.angle_beta   90.00
_cell.angle_gamma   90.00
#
_symmetry.space_group_name_H-M   'P 1'
#
loop_
_entity.id
_entity.type
_entity.pdbx_description
1 polymer ?
#
loop_
_entity_poly.entity_id
_entity_poly.type
_entity_poly.pdbx_seq_one_letter_code
_entity_poly.pdbx_strand_id
1 'polypeptide(L)'
;MVEAGGGGSGVLVTNSDSGMRTSTYGFDVEQEGLLKPLMEEAVRELTDAGRFDSEMVLKIRQQSGAASAMGIPVRAGGKSVGMFCLLRNSKEDTFLDDSSGIYHLIADKVEVTIQNARLLKRLITERRWLEAVVQHSSDGVVILDRDGVVVGYNVTMSKLTGWNIGEAVGMPSHEVFPLSLEARPEHSTSLMRMGRRYFGERTEPLEAHLTSRSGQILEVEVTG
;
A
#
# COMPACT_ATOMS: atom_id res chain seq x y z
N MET A 1 23.79 2.56 7.03
CA MET A 1 24.67 1.52 7.60
C MET A 1 25.48 0.87 6.48
N VAL A 2 26.34 1.61 5.78
CA VAL A 2 27.38 1.07 4.88
C VAL A 2 28.54 2.09 4.86
N GLU A 3 29.15 2.30 6.02
CA GLU A 3 30.45 2.96 6.13
C GLU A 3 31.36 2.17 7.10
N ALA A 4 31.09 0.86 7.22
CA ALA A 4 31.90 -0.07 8.00
C ALA A 4 32.51 -1.07 7.01
N GLY A 5 33.74 -0.83 6.55
CA GLY A 5 34.51 -1.85 5.83
C GLY A 5 35.40 -1.43 4.65
N GLY A 6 35.60 -0.13 4.37
CA GLY A 6 36.63 0.33 3.43
C GLY A 6 36.30 0.14 1.93
N GLY A 7 35.51 1.07 1.37
CA GLY A 7 35.49 1.36 -0.07
C GLY A 7 34.93 0.29 -1.00
N GLY A 8 33.75 -0.27 -0.71
CA GLY A 8 33.06 -1.21 -1.60
C GLY A 8 32.01 -0.54 -2.50
N SER A 9 31.86 -1.05 -3.72
CA SER A 9 30.82 -0.66 -4.68
C SER A 9 29.69 -1.71 -4.67
N GLY A 10 28.44 -1.30 -4.86
CA GLY A 10 27.28 -2.19 -4.75
C GLY A 10 26.26 -1.99 -5.87
N VAL A 11 25.68 -3.07 -6.38
CA VAL A 11 24.61 -3.03 -7.39
C VAL A 11 23.38 -3.76 -6.87
N LEU A 12 22.23 -3.11 -6.89
CA LEU A 12 20.94 -3.74 -6.64
C LEU A 12 20.15 -3.78 -7.94
N VAL A 13 19.78 -4.98 -8.37
CA VAL A 13 18.84 -5.17 -9.48
C VAL A 13 17.58 -5.85 -8.96
N THR A 14 16.44 -5.28 -9.31
CA THR A 14 15.12 -5.83 -8.96
C THR A 14 14.29 -6.01 -10.22
N ASN A 15 13.69 -7.18 -10.37
CA ASN A 15 12.74 -7.50 -11.42
C ASN A 15 11.32 -7.52 -10.83
N SER A 16 10.42 -6.73 -11.42
CA SER A 16 9.05 -6.56 -10.95
C SER A 16 8.09 -6.56 -12.13
N ASP A 17 6.79 -6.68 -11.86
CA ASP A 17 5.73 -6.57 -12.89
C ASP A 17 5.79 -5.23 -13.66
N SER A 18 6.41 -4.19 -13.08
CA SER A 18 6.61 -2.87 -13.71
C SER A 18 7.88 -2.77 -14.56
N GLY A 19 8.57 -3.89 -14.79
CA GLY A 19 9.88 -3.96 -15.45
C GLY A 19 11.04 -4.01 -14.47
N MET A 20 12.24 -4.14 -15.04
CA MET A 20 13.49 -4.26 -14.29
C MET A 20 14.03 -2.89 -13.90
N ARG A 21 14.55 -2.79 -12.67
CA ARG A 21 15.18 -1.58 -12.15
C ARG A 21 16.53 -1.92 -11.54
N THR A 22 17.53 -1.15 -11.94
CA THR A 22 18.92 -1.26 -11.49
C THR A 22 19.30 0.00 -10.73
N SER A 23 19.93 -0.15 -9.58
CA SER A 23 20.49 0.92 -8.78
C SER A 23 21.92 0.58 -8.41
N THR A 24 22.83 1.51 -8.64
CA THR A 24 24.28 1.33 -8.45
C THR A 24 24.76 2.30 -7.39
N TYR A 25 25.81 1.92 -6.66
CA TYR A 25 26.46 2.76 -5.65
C TYR A 25 27.97 2.54 -5.73
N GLY A 26 28.75 3.63 -5.77
CA GLY A 26 30.21 3.57 -5.80
C GLY A 26 30.81 3.12 -7.14
N PHE A 27 30.07 3.24 -8.24
CA PHE A 27 30.58 3.02 -9.61
C PHE A 27 30.69 4.35 -10.35
N ASP A 28 31.68 4.45 -11.25
CA ASP A 28 31.68 5.52 -12.26
C ASP A 28 30.73 5.18 -13.42
N VAL A 29 30.49 6.16 -14.30
CA VAL A 29 29.52 6.05 -15.41
C VAL A 29 29.92 4.96 -16.42
N GLU A 30 31.22 4.74 -16.63
CA GLU A 30 31.71 3.70 -17.55
C GLU A 30 31.49 2.30 -16.96
N GLN A 31 31.82 2.10 -15.68
CA GLN A 31 31.59 0.87 -14.95
C GLN A 31 30.09 0.56 -14.86
N GLU A 32 29.25 1.56 -14.58
CA GLU A 32 27.79 1.38 -14.56
C GLU A 32 27.25 0.92 -15.91
N GLY A 33 27.71 1.52 -17.01
CA GLY A 33 27.31 1.14 -18.37
C GLY A 33 27.65 -0.31 -18.73
N LEU A 34 28.76 -0.83 -18.20
CA LEU A 34 29.22 -2.20 -18.44
C LEU A 34 28.51 -3.22 -17.52
N LEU A 35 28.36 -2.90 -16.24
CA LEU A 35 27.81 -3.80 -15.22
C LEU A 35 26.30 -3.94 -15.30
N LYS A 36 25.58 -2.86 -15.60
CA LYS A 36 24.12 -2.85 -15.62
C LYS A 36 23.50 -3.93 -16.53
N PRO A 37 23.86 -4.07 -17.82
CA PRO A 37 23.25 -5.08 -18.69
C PRO A 37 23.54 -6.51 -18.21
N LEU A 38 24.74 -6.76 -17.68
CA LEU A 38 25.12 -8.05 -17.09
C LEU A 38 24.31 -8.39 -15.84
N MET A 39 24.11 -7.42 -14.95
CA MET A 39 23.33 -7.61 -13.73
C MET A 39 21.86 -7.85 -14.02
N GLU A 40 21.36 -7.19 -15.06
CA GLU A 40 20.00 -7.36 -15.57
C GLU A 40 19.77 -8.74 -16.21
N GLU A 41 20.73 -9.23 -16.99
CA GLU A 41 20.76 -10.61 -17.48
C GLU A 41 20.83 -11.62 -16.32
N ALA A 42 21.68 -11.34 -15.34
CA ALA A 42 21.85 -12.19 -14.17
C ALA A 42 20.57 -12.35 -13.33
N VAL A 43 19.83 -11.26 -13.12
CA VAL A 43 18.55 -11.33 -12.42
C VAL A 43 17.49 -12.04 -13.24
N ARG A 44 17.47 -11.91 -14.57
CA ARG A 44 16.57 -12.69 -15.43
C ARG A 44 16.81 -14.18 -15.28
N GLU A 45 18.05 -14.63 -15.46
CA GLU A 45 18.39 -16.05 -15.32
C GLU A 45 18.10 -16.57 -13.90
N LEU A 46 18.40 -15.78 -12.87
CA LEU A 46 18.09 -16.15 -11.49
C LEU A 46 16.58 -16.24 -11.23
N THR A 47 15.78 -15.36 -11.84
CA THR A 47 14.31 -15.37 -11.72
C THR A 47 13.71 -16.56 -12.46
N ASP A 48 14.25 -16.91 -13.64
CA ASP A 48 13.74 -17.97 -14.51
C ASP A 48 14.20 -19.37 -14.07
N ALA A 49 15.48 -19.53 -13.75
CA ALA A 49 16.10 -20.82 -13.41
C ALA A 49 16.21 -21.06 -11.89
N GLY A 50 16.01 -20.03 -11.06
CA GLY A 50 16.08 -20.12 -9.60
C GLY A 50 17.48 -20.42 -9.03
N ARG A 51 18.52 -20.40 -9.86
CA ARG A 51 19.91 -20.71 -9.49
C ARG A 51 20.82 -19.55 -9.85
N PHE A 52 21.82 -19.35 -9.01
CA PHE A 52 22.89 -18.40 -9.25
C PHE A 52 24.13 -19.19 -9.67
N ASP A 53 24.51 -19.11 -10.95
CA ASP A 53 25.60 -19.92 -11.50
C ASP A 53 26.98 -19.30 -11.23
N SER A 54 27.98 -20.16 -11.01
CA SER A 54 29.36 -19.76 -10.77
C SER A 54 29.98 -19.05 -11.98
N GLU A 55 29.53 -19.37 -13.19
CA GLU A 55 29.97 -18.70 -14.42
C GLU A 55 29.60 -17.21 -14.42
N MET A 56 28.42 -16.88 -13.91
CA MET A 56 27.90 -15.52 -13.83
C MET A 56 28.69 -14.67 -12.82
N VAL A 57 28.99 -15.22 -11.65
CA VAL A 57 29.88 -14.59 -10.64
C VAL A 57 31.23 -14.26 -11.27
N LEU A 58 31.79 -15.18 -12.07
CA LEU A 58 33.06 -14.99 -12.76
C LEU A 58 32.99 -13.85 -13.79
N LYS A 59 31.95 -13.80 -14.62
CA LYS A 59 31.74 -12.72 -15.60
C LYS A 59 31.64 -11.35 -14.94
N ILE A 60 30.88 -11.26 -13.84
CA ILE A 60 30.74 -10.04 -13.05
C ILE A 60 32.08 -9.59 -12.48
N ARG A 61 32.86 -10.52 -11.92
CA ARG A 61 34.20 -10.22 -11.38
C ARG A 61 35.17 -9.73 -12.46
N GLN A 62 35.17 -10.39 -13.62
CA GLN A 62 36.04 -10.02 -14.74
C GLN A 62 35.71 -8.64 -15.31
N GLN A 63 34.42 -8.34 -15.51
CA GLN A 63 33.99 -7.09 -16.13
C GLN A 63 34.00 -5.90 -15.17
N SER A 64 33.78 -6.11 -13.88
CA SER A 64 33.89 -5.05 -12.88
C SER A 64 35.33 -4.66 -12.52
N GLY A 65 36.31 -5.50 -12.88
CA GLY A 65 37.69 -5.35 -12.39
C GLY A 65 37.82 -5.56 -10.88
N ALA A 66 36.77 -6.05 -10.20
CA ALA A 66 36.78 -6.25 -8.76
C ALA A 66 37.64 -7.45 -8.38
N ALA A 67 38.42 -7.31 -7.30
CA ALA A 67 39.18 -8.42 -6.73
C ALA A 67 38.24 -9.50 -6.16
N SER A 68 37.10 -9.09 -5.59
CA SER A 68 36.08 -9.98 -5.06
C SER A 68 34.67 -9.46 -5.38
N ALA A 69 33.76 -10.41 -5.64
CA ALA A 69 32.37 -10.16 -5.99
C ALA A 69 31.44 -11.15 -5.25
N MET A 70 30.40 -10.65 -4.60
CA MET A 70 29.35 -11.48 -3.98
C MET A 70 27.99 -11.06 -4.49
N GLY A 71 27.21 -12.03 -4.99
CA GLY A 71 25.79 -11.84 -5.30
C GLY A 71 24.91 -12.42 -4.20
N ILE A 72 23.99 -11.61 -3.68
CA ILE A 72 22.97 -12.01 -2.71
C ILE A 72 21.61 -11.97 -3.43
N PRO A 73 20.92 -13.10 -3.62
CA PRO A 73 19.61 -13.11 -4.24
C PRO A 73 18.58 -12.44 -3.31
N VAL A 74 17.78 -11.53 -3.85
CA VAL A 74 16.62 -10.94 -3.17
C VAL A 74 15.41 -11.81 -3.49
N ARG A 75 14.82 -12.42 -2.47
CA ARG A 75 13.64 -13.28 -2.62
C ARG A 75 12.38 -12.55 -2.13
N ALA A 76 11.25 -12.91 -2.73
CA ALA A 76 9.93 -12.52 -2.26
C ALA A 76 8.97 -13.68 -2.49
N GLY A 77 8.40 -14.22 -1.41
CA GLY A 77 7.47 -15.34 -1.48
C GLY A 77 8.13 -16.62 -2.01
N GLY A 78 9.40 -16.85 -1.65
CA GLY A 78 10.18 -18.01 -2.09
C GLY A 78 10.70 -17.95 -3.53
N LYS A 79 10.36 -16.90 -4.30
CA LYS A 79 10.89 -16.67 -5.66
C LYS A 79 11.96 -15.58 -5.64
N SER A 80 13.02 -15.77 -6.42
CA SER A 80 14.03 -14.73 -6.63
C SER A 80 13.44 -13.59 -7.45
N VAL A 81 13.45 -12.37 -6.91
CA VAL A 81 12.93 -11.14 -7.56
C VAL A 81 14.03 -10.11 -7.80
N GLY A 82 15.27 -10.44 -7.47
CA GLY A 82 16.38 -9.52 -7.64
C GLY A 82 17.70 -10.08 -7.12
N MET A 83 18.72 -9.25 -7.20
CA MET A 83 20.04 -9.54 -6.66
C MET A 83 20.71 -8.26 -6.16
N PHE A 84 21.35 -8.37 -5.01
CA PHE A 84 22.26 -7.39 -4.46
C PHE A 84 23.70 -7.89 -4.60
N CYS A 85 24.52 -7.21 -5.38
CA CYS A 85 25.92 -7.55 -5.58
C CYS A 85 26.85 -6.58 -4.84
N LEU A 86 27.80 -7.10 -4.08
CA LEU A 86 28.87 -6.35 -3.44
C LEU A 86 30.19 -6.64 -4.14
N LEU A 87 30.88 -5.59 -4.58
CA LEU A 87 32.17 -5.65 -5.27
C LEU A 87 33.22 -4.91 -4.44
N ARG A 88 34.38 -5.55 -4.21
CA ARG A 88 35.53 -4.94 -3.52
C ARG A 88 36.81 -5.09 -4.33
N ASN A 89 37.66 -4.06 -4.25
CA ASN A 89 38.95 -3.99 -4.95
C ASN A 89 40.17 -4.31 -4.05
N SER A 90 39.98 -4.94 -2.88
CA SER A 90 41.08 -5.34 -1.99
C SER A 90 41.49 -6.79 -2.21
N LYS A 91 42.80 -7.07 -2.19
CA LYS A 91 43.41 -8.41 -2.35
C LYS A 91 43.37 -9.28 -1.08
N GLU A 92 42.80 -8.77 0.00
CA GLU A 92 42.68 -9.53 1.25
C GLU A 92 41.50 -10.51 1.16
N ASP A 93 41.83 -11.78 0.93
CA ASP A 93 40.94 -12.95 0.78
C ASP A 93 40.22 -13.36 2.07
N THR A 94 39.91 -12.43 2.98
CA THR A 94 39.17 -12.73 4.22
C THR A 94 37.66 -12.89 4.01
N PHE A 95 37.20 -12.93 2.76
CA PHE A 95 35.77 -13.00 2.43
C PHE A 95 35.13 -14.36 2.75
N LEU A 96 35.91 -15.45 2.74
CA LEU A 96 35.39 -16.81 2.76
C LEU A 96 35.48 -17.50 4.13
N ASP A 97 36.18 -16.93 5.10
CA ASP A 97 36.52 -17.65 6.33
C ASP A 97 35.63 -17.30 7.54
N ASP A 98 34.80 -16.26 7.46
CA ASP A 98 33.93 -15.93 8.58
C ASP A 98 32.59 -15.33 8.16
N SER A 99 31.52 -15.78 8.83
CA SER A 99 30.17 -15.18 8.85
C SER A 99 29.08 -15.69 7.89
N SER A 100 29.02 -16.97 7.55
CA SER A 100 27.81 -17.58 6.92
C SER A 100 26.47 -17.27 7.62
N GLY A 101 26.49 -16.94 8.92
CA GLY A 101 25.29 -16.60 9.72
C GLY A 101 24.77 -15.16 9.60
N ILE A 102 25.60 -14.17 9.28
CA ILE A 102 25.16 -12.76 9.18
C ILE A 102 24.41 -12.53 7.86
N TYR A 103 24.75 -13.27 6.80
CA TYR A 103 24.19 -13.10 5.46
C TYR A 103 22.74 -13.57 5.33
N HIS A 104 22.35 -14.67 5.99
CA HIS A 104 20.96 -15.14 5.99
C HIS A 104 20.03 -14.13 6.69
N LEU A 105 20.51 -13.48 7.75
CA LEU A 105 19.76 -12.49 8.52
C LEU A 105 19.47 -11.22 7.69
N ILE A 106 20.40 -10.78 6.85
CA ILE A 106 20.18 -9.59 5.99
C ILE A 106 19.21 -9.94 4.85
N ALA A 107 19.35 -11.10 4.23
CA ALA A 107 18.45 -11.55 3.16
C ALA A 107 17.00 -11.72 3.64
N ASP A 108 16.78 -12.41 4.77
CA ASP A 108 15.45 -12.59 5.35
C ASP A 108 14.82 -11.25 5.75
N LYS A 109 15.62 -10.35 6.32
CA LYS A 109 15.11 -9.06 6.81
C LYS A 109 14.77 -8.10 5.67
N VAL A 110 15.49 -8.17 4.54
CA VAL A 110 15.15 -7.43 3.32
C VAL A 110 13.87 -7.97 2.68
N GLU A 111 13.69 -9.30 2.62
CA GLU A 111 12.47 -9.92 2.10
C GLU A 111 11.23 -9.48 2.90
N VAL A 112 11.29 -9.63 4.24
CA VAL A 112 10.19 -9.23 5.14
C VAL A 112 9.87 -7.74 5.01
N THR A 113 10.90 -6.88 4.91
CA THR A 113 10.68 -5.42 4.81
C THR A 113 10.01 -5.04 3.49
N ILE A 114 10.43 -5.64 2.37
CA ILE A 114 9.81 -5.41 1.05
C ILE A 114 8.38 -5.93 1.03
N GLN A 115 8.13 -7.10 1.60
CA GLN A 115 6.78 -7.67 1.69
C GLN A 115 5.86 -6.78 2.53
N ASN A 116 6.33 -6.32 3.69
CA ASN A 116 5.58 -5.40 4.56
C ASN A 116 5.27 -4.08 3.85
N ALA A 117 6.24 -3.48 3.14
CA ALA A 117 6.01 -2.26 2.38
C ALA A 117 4.95 -2.45 1.28
N ARG A 118 4.96 -3.59 0.57
CA ARG A 118 3.97 -3.93 -0.46
C ARG A 118 2.58 -4.13 0.14
N LEU A 119 2.47 -4.82 1.28
CA LEU A 119 1.19 -5.04 1.98
C LEU A 119 0.60 -3.72 2.47
N LEU A 120 1.40 -2.87 3.11
CA LEU A 120 0.97 -1.54 3.55
C LEU A 120 0.51 -0.68 2.38
N LYS A 121 1.23 -0.70 1.25
CA LYS A 121 0.83 0.04 0.05
C LYS A 121 -0.51 -0.45 -0.49
N ARG A 122 -0.74 -1.77 -0.54
CA ARG A 122 -2.03 -2.35 -0.98
C ARG A 122 -3.16 -1.89 -0.06
N LEU A 123 -3.00 -2.03 1.26
CA LEU A 123 -3.99 -1.58 2.25
C LEU A 123 -4.34 -0.09 2.08
N ILE A 124 -3.34 0.78 1.93
CA ILE A 124 -3.56 2.22 1.74
C ILE A 124 -4.31 2.48 0.42
N THR A 125 -3.96 1.77 -0.65
CA THR A 125 -4.57 1.97 -1.97
C THR A 125 -6.03 1.53 -1.97
N GLU A 126 -6.30 0.36 -1.40
CA GLU A 126 -7.65 -0.19 -1.31
C GLU A 126 -8.54 0.65 -0.39
N ARG A 127 -8.00 1.11 0.75
CA ARG A 127 -8.69 2.05 1.63
C ARG A 127 -9.04 3.35 0.91
N ARG A 128 -8.09 3.95 0.18
CA ARG A 128 -8.34 5.18 -0.60
C ARG A 128 -9.36 4.96 -1.70
N TRP A 129 -9.33 3.80 -2.35
CA TRP A 129 -10.32 3.44 -3.36
C TRP A 129 -11.72 3.35 -2.75
N LEU A 130 -11.88 2.61 -1.65
CA LEU A 130 -13.17 2.51 -0.93
C LEU A 130 -13.66 3.87 -0.45
N GLU A 131 -12.78 4.68 0.14
CA GLU A 131 -13.10 6.05 0.56
C GLU A 131 -13.55 6.91 -0.63
N ALA A 132 -12.87 6.83 -1.78
CA ALA A 132 -13.24 7.56 -2.98
C ALA A 132 -14.59 7.11 -3.56
N VAL A 133 -14.84 5.80 -3.60
CA VAL A 133 -16.13 5.24 -4.06
C VAL A 133 -17.28 5.74 -3.19
N VAL A 134 -17.13 5.71 -1.87
CA VAL A 134 -18.16 6.22 -0.95
C VAL A 134 -18.31 7.74 -1.07
N GLN A 135 -17.20 8.48 -1.13
CA GLN A 135 -17.21 9.94 -1.20
C GLN A 135 -17.84 10.48 -2.49
N HIS A 136 -17.67 9.77 -3.60
CA HIS A 136 -18.16 10.18 -4.93
C HIS A 136 -19.38 9.38 -5.41
N SER A 137 -20.01 8.60 -4.54
CA SER A 137 -21.29 7.95 -4.85
C SER A 137 -22.36 9.00 -5.19
N SER A 138 -23.25 8.68 -6.13
CA SER A 138 -24.43 9.49 -6.44
C SER A 138 -25.43 9.55 -5.29
N ASP A 139 -25.37 8.57 -4.39
CA ASP A 139 -26.30 8.42 -3.28
C ASP A 139 -25.75 9.11 -2.04
N GLY A 140 -26.63 9.69 -1.22
CA GLY A 140 -26.25 10.26 0.05
C GLY A 140 -25.88 9.15 1.04
N VAL A 141 -24.63 9.14 1.51
CA VAL A 141 -24.15 8.18 2.51
C VAL A 141 -23.80 8.92 3.80
N VAL A 142 -24.39 8.46 4.90
CA VAL A 142 -24.09 8.90 6.25
C VAL A 142 -23.79 7.69 7.13
N ILE A 143 -22.80 7.83 8.01
CA ILE A 143 -22.45 6.83 9.02
C ILE A 143 -22.72 7.45 10.36
N LEU A 144 -23.50 6.76 11.19
CA LEU A 144 -23.86 7.18 12.54
C LEU A 144 -23.23 6.24 13.57
N ASP A 145 -22.88 6.75 14.73
CA ASP A 145 -22.58 5.92 15.89
C ASP A 145 -23.86 5.43 16.60
N ARG A 146 -23.68 4.75 17.73
CA ARG A 146 -24.79 4.16 18.52
C ARG A 146 -25.71 5.20 19.15
N ASP A 147 -25.24 6.44 19.30
CA ASP A 147 -25.99 7.54 19.88
C ASP A 147 -26.61 8.44 18.78
N GLY A 148 -26.43 8.07 17.51
CA GLY A 148 -26.97 8.78 16.36
C GLY A 148 -26.14 10.01 15.97
N VAL A 149 -24.89 10.09 16.43
CA VAL A 149 -23.94 11.14 16.07
C VAL A 149 -23.28 10.80 14.74
N VAL A 150 -23.12 11.81 13.89
CA VAL A 150 -22.51 11.65 12.57
C VAL A 150 -21.01 11.37 12.71
N VAL A 151 -20.56 10.21 12.22
CA VAL A 151 -19.14 9.82 12.19
C VAL A 151 -18.59 9.71 10.76
N GLY A 152 -19.47 9.71 9.76
CA GLY A 152 -19.10 9.72 8.34
C GLY A 152 -20.16 10.38 7.48
N TYR A 153 -19.74 11.07 6.43
CA TYR A 153 -20.60 11.90 5.59
C TYR A 153 -19.98 12.01 4.19
N ASN A 154 -20.70 11.70 3.12
CA ASN A 154 -20.15 11.82 1.77
C ASN A 154 -20.42 13.19 1.11
N VAL A 155 -19.78 13.44 -0.03
CA VAL A 155 -19.95 14.71 -0.78
C VAL A 155 -21.40 14.92 -1.20
N THR A 156 -22.11 13.86 -1.58
CA THR A 156 -23.52 13.94 -1.98
C THR A 156 -24.41 14.40 -0.82
N MET A 157 -24.22 13.86 0.40
CA MET A 157 -24.89 14.37 1.59
C MET A 157 -24.57 15.84 1.85
N SER A 158 -23.32 16.27 1.61
CA SER A 158 -22.94 17.68 1.77
C SER A 158 -23.70 18.59 0.79
N LYS A 159 -23.87 18.14 -0.46
CA LYS A 159 -24.65 18.85 -1.48
C LYS A 159 -26.15 18.87 -1.18
N LEU A 160 -26.71 17.73 -0.74
CA LEU A 160 -28.13 17.60 -0.42
C LEU A 160 -28.53 18.45 0.79
N THR A 161 -27.73 18.39 1.85
CA THR A 161 -28.07 19.02 3.13
C THR A 161 -27.52 20.44 3.29
N GLY A 162 -26.49 20.81 2.53
CA GLY A 162 -25.79 22.09 2.67
C GLY A 162 -24.79 22.15 3.84
N TRP A 163 -24.53 21.03 4.51
CA TRP A 163 -23.51 20.93 5.57
C TRP A 163 -22.20 20.39 5.03
N ASN A 164 -21.07 20.99 5.42
CA ASN A 164 -19.77 20.40 5.09
C ASN A 164 -19.46 19.23 6.04
N ILE A 165 -18.71 18.25 5.55
CA ILE A 165 -18.29 17.07 6.34
C ILE A 165 -17.68 17.44 7.70
N GLY A 166 -16.81 18.46 7.74
CA GLY A 166 -16.13 18.88 8.97
C GLY A 166 -17.03 19.59 9.99
N GLU A 167 -18.18 20.12 9.54
CA GLU A 167 -19.19 20.71 10.43
C GLU A 167 -20.17 19.64 10.93
N ALA A 168 -20.56 18.72 10.05
CA ALA A 168 -21.53 17.67 10.36
C ALA A 168 -20.97 16.58 11.29
N VAL A 169 -19.70 16.18 11.11
CA VAL A 169 -19.09 15.12 11.93
C VAL A 169 -18.99 15.56 13.40
N GLY A 170 -19.46 14.70 14.29
CA GLY A 170 -19.55 14.96 15.73
C GLY A 170 -20.86 15.61 16.18
N MET A 171 -21.72 16.02 15.25
CA MET A 171 -23.06 16.53 15.57
C MET A 171 -24.12 15.42 15.57
N PRO A 172 -25.20 15.55 16.35
CA PRO A 172 -26.35 14.68 16.25
C PRO A 172 -27.00 14.79 14.85
N SER A 173 -27.30 13.65 14.23
CA SER A 173 -27.90 13.59 12.88
C SER A 173 -29.18 14.41 12.75
N HIS A 174 -30.04 14.41 13.77
CA HIS A 174 -31.31 15.15 13.77
C HIS A 174 -31.15 16.68 13.80
N GLU A 175 -29.96 17.21 14.13
CA GLU A 175 -29.67 18.64 14.04
C GLU A 175 -29.12 19.02 12.67
N VAL A 176 -28.34 18.14 12.05
CA VAL A 176 -27.72 18.37 10.73
C VAL A 176 -28.74 18.17 9.62
N PHE A 177 -29.50 17.08 9.66
CA PHE A 177 -30.50 16.72 8.66
C PHE A 177 -31.72 16.07 9.34
N PRO A 178 -32.66 16.87 9.87
CA PRO A 178 -33.90 16.34 10.40
C PRO A 178 -34.62 15.51 9.33
N LEU A 179 -34.93 14.26 9.66
CA LEU A 179 -35.60 13.31 8.78
C LEU A 179 -36.95 12.94 9.38
N SER A 180 -38.01 13.13 8.60
CA SER A 180 -39.37 12.72 8.93
C SER A 180 -39.79 11.60 7.99
N LEU A 181 -40.05 10.42 8.53
CA LEU A 181 -40.60 9.33 7.73
C LEU A 181 -42.01 9.70 7.27
N GLU A 182 -42.35 9.39 6.02
CA GLU A 182 -43.76 9.37 5.66
C GLU A 182 -44.44 8.28 6.47
N ALA A 183 -45.43 8.66 7.27
CA ALA A 183 -46.10 7.73 8.16
C ALA A 183 -46.87 6.71 7.33
N ARG A 184 -46.34 5.49 7.19
CA ARG A 184 -47.22 4.32 7.23
C ARG A 184 -47.81 4.28 8.64
N PRO A 185 -49.14 4.23 8.83
CA PRO A 185 -49.83 4.40 10.13
C PRO A 185 -49.42 3.42 11.24
N GLU A 186 -48.49 2.51 10.97
CA GLU A 186 -48.03 1.43 11.84
C GLU A 186 -46.66 1.71 12.47
N HIS A 187 -45.90 2.71 12.00
CA HIS A 187 -44.49 2.89 12.35
C HIS A 187 -44.07 4.35 12.60
N SER A 188 -44.83 5.11 13.40
CA SER A 188 -44.40 6.45 13.84
C SER A 188 -43.16 6.37 14.74
N THR A 189 -41.97 6.38 14.14
CA THR A 189 -40.73 6.23 14.90
C THR A 189 -39.68 7.22 14.43
N SER A 190 -39.33 8.16 15.31
CA SER A 190 -38.13 8.99 15.21
C SER A 190 -36.89 8.14 14.91
N LEU A 191 -36.04 8.60 13.99
CA LEU A 191 -34.78 7.94 13.59
C LEU A 191 -33.89 7.51 14.76
N MET A 192 -33.98 8.19 15.90
CA MET A 192 -33.23 7.85 17.12
C MET A 192 -33.58 6.44 17.64
N ARG A 193 -34.76 5.90 17.29
CA ARG A 193 -35.14 4.50 17.53
C ARG A 193 -34.73 3.55 16.39
N MET A 194 -34.52 4.04 15.16
CA MET A 194 -33.99 3.23 14.05
C MET A 194 -32.54 2.82 14.31
N GLY A 195 -31.71 3.75 14.80
CA GLY A 195 -30.30 3.46 15.16
C GLY A 195 -30.13 2.36 16.23
N ARG A 196 -31.18 2.08 17.02
CA ARG A 196 -31.16 1.01 18.03
C ARG A 196 -31.76 -0.33 17.58
N ARG A 197 -32.60 -0.38 16.54
CA ARG A 197 -33.29 -1.62 16.13
C ARG A 197 -32.64 -2.38 14.98
N TYR A 198 -31.80 -1.75 14.16
CA TYR A 198 -31.30 -2.36 12.91
C TYR A 198 -29.78 -2.26 12.75
N PHE A 199 -29.02 -2.44 13.83
CA PHE A 199 -27.57 -2.70 13.72
C PHE A 199 -27.38 -4.09 13.06
N GLY A 200 -27.25 -4.13 11.72
CA GLY A 200 -26.83 -5.32 10.97
C GLY A 200 -27.89 -6.05 10.13
N GLU A 201 -29.12 -5.53 10.01
CA GLU A 201 -30.16 -6.11 9.13
C GLU A 201 -30.53 -5.11 8.03
N ARG A 202 -30.52 -5.57 6.77
CA ARG A 202 -31.00 -4.80 5.62
C ARG A 202 -32.45 -4.39 5.86
N THR A 203 -32.72 -3.09 5.91
CA THR A 203 -34.09 -2.58 5.95
C THR A 203 -34.66 -2.48 4.55
N GLU A 204 -35.97 -2.67 4.41
CA GLU A 204 -36.65 -2.24 3.19
C GLU A 204 -36.49 -0.73 3.00
N PRO A 205 -36.40 -0.24 1.76
CA PRO A 205 -36.34 1.19 1.50
C PRO A 205 -37.57 1.91 2.06
N LEU A 206 -37.32 3.06 2.70
CA LEU A 206 -38.34 3.88 3.36
C LEU A 206 -38.32 5.29 2.78
N GLU A 207 -39.47 5.75 2.30
CA GLU A 207 -39.67 7.14 1.87
C GLU A 207 -39.69 8.07 3.08
N ALA A 208 -38.92 9.14 2.98
CA ALA A 208 -38.71 10.11 4.04
C ALA A 208 -38.51 11.51 3.48
N HIS A 209 -38.72 12.49 4.35
CA HIS A 209 -38.47 13.89 4.09
C HIS A 209 -37.27 14.35 4.91
N LEU A 210 -36.19 14.72 4.23
CA LEU A 210 -35.01 15.33 4.82
C LEU A 210 -35.12 16.85 4.76
N THR A 211 -34.79 17.54 5.85
CA THR A 211 -34.69 19.01 5.86
C THR A 211 -33.22 19.44 5.77
N SER A 212 -32.89 20.28 4.78
CA SER A 212 -31.54 20.84 4.60
C SER A 212 -31.27 22.00 5.56
N ARG A 213 -30.02 22.46 5.63
CA ARG A 213 -29.59 23.63 6.43
C ARG A 213 -30.33 24.91 6.05
N SER A 214 -30.75 25.07 4.79
CA SER A 214 -31.51 26.24 4.33
C SER A 214 -33.01 26.14 4.65
N GLY A 215 -33.45 25.02 5.24
CA GLY A 215 -34.87 24.73 5.51
C GLY A 215 -35.60 24.11 4.32
N GLN A 216 -34.90 23.74 3.24
CA GLN A 216 -35.51 23.05 2.10
C GLN A 216 -35.86 21.62 2.49
N ILE A 217 -37.08 21.19 2.19
CA ILE A 217 -37.51 19.80 2.35
C ILE A 217 -37.19 19.03 1.05
N LEU A 218 -36.50 17.91 1.21
CA LEU A 218 -36.07 17.00 0.15
C LEU A 218 -36.71 15.64 0.41
N GLU A 219 -37.40 15.13 -0.60
CA GLU A 219 -37.92 13.76 -0.60
C GLU A 219 -36.75 12.81 -0.87
N VAL A 220 -36.57 11.82 0.01
CA VAL A 220 -35.45 10.88 -0.03
C VAL A 220 -35.93 9.48 0.31
N GLU A 221 -35.30 8.49 -0.30
CA GLU A 221 -35.47 7.09 0.06
C GLU A 221 -34.28 6.68 0.93
N VAL A 222 -34.56 6.19 2.13
CA VAL A 222 -33.54 5.79 3.10
C VAL A 222 -33.45 4.27 3.14
N THR A 223 -32.23 3.76 3.02
CA THR A 223 -31.89 2.34 3.17
C THR A 223 -30.78 2.19 4.21
N GLY A 224 -30.86 1.14 5.04
CA GLY A 224 -29.94 0.87 6.15
C GLY A 224 -29.59 -0.60 6.26
#